data_AF-G0UJ26-F1
#
_entry.id   AF-G0UJ26-F1
#
_cell.length_a   1.000
_cell.length_b   1.000
_cell.length_c   1.000
_cell.angle_alpha   90.00
_cell.angle_beta   90.00
_cell.angle_gamma   90.00
#
_symmetry.space_group_name_H-M   'P 1'
#
loop_
_entity.id
_entity.type
_entity.pdbx_description
1 polymer ?
#
loop_
_entity_poly.entity_id
_entity_poly.type
_entity_poly.pdbx_seq_one_letter_code
_entity_poly.pdbx_strand_id
1 'polypeptide(L)'
;MRTFLSATLPRWSGVLSSMGTRSAALSDGGLQLAFRRVCAEEGVQADEGLPEDALAAALAATGQDSVEDLKALLRSSPSFRVEAGRVHMTTEVGCVNSQVELMLRKVAAKLPSTSVTGSQFRAIVEDEAPYFQPSAVGALSLKEVLQRHPHLFLVDTDATGKWTVRSAAAESDGGTTRGVSNSLRIVDACRRKVLAGHRNEFTSLRVLMREENITSKGVLRDLMKSDDLNKHLQIRFSVKVRPKRAVVNAHCFVDGDEIGIQAVDAMWKEMNLSAESTRLVARQSSSHKHSSADIIAPGDMPTYAVLERRVRELALSQPVILRDIIYMCSLKQFSVYADHVAKLNPFPDADVYVCCPSKVRLVAGKRHVPM
;
A
#
# COMPACT_ATOMS: atom_id res chain seq x y z
N MET A 1 -17.90 52.74 3.60
CA MET A 1 -17.45 53.24 2.28
C MET A 1 -15.94 53.08 2.19
N ARG A 2 -15.49 52.23 1.26
CA ARG A 2 -14.15 52.15 0.61
C ARG A 2 -12.90 52.34 1.47
N THR A 3 -12.28 51.22 1.85
CA THR A 3 -10.83 51.15 2.10
C THR A 3 -10.11 50.83 0.79
N PHE A 4 -9.19 51.72 0.40
CA PHE A 4 -8.22 51.52 -0.66
C PHE A 4 -7.05 50.68 -0.11
N LEU A 5 -6.66 49.63 -0.83
CA LEU A 5 -5.39 48.93 -0.61
C LEU A 5 -4.50 49.16 -1.83
N SER A 6 -3.32 49.74 -1.57
CA SER A 6 -2.25 49.95 -2.53
C SER A 6 -1.71 48.65 -3.10
N ALA A 7 -1.48 48.62 -4.41
CA ALA A 7 -0.66 47.62 -5.07
C ALA A 7 0.80 48.10 -5.11
N THR A 8 1.69 47.36 -4.47
CA THR A 8 3.14 47.49 -4.64
C THR A 8 3.58 46.68 -5.86
N LEU A 9 3.92 47.35 -6.95
CA LEU A 9 4.62 46.78 -8.10
C LEU A 9 6.14 46.80 -7.84
N PRO A 10 6.89 45.70 -8.08
CA PRO A 10 8.32 45.79 -8.28
C PRO A 10 8.62 46.13 -9.75
N ARG A 11 9.35 47.23 -9.88
CA ARG A 11 9.96 47.84 -11.05
C ARG A 11 11.13 47.01 -11.54
N TRP A 12 11.14 46.57 -12.79
CA TRP A 12 12.34 46.05 -13.48
C TRP A 12 12.60 46.90 -14.73
N SER A 13 13.82 47.44 -14.82
CA SER A 13 14.28 48.34 -15.88
C SER A 13 15.61 47.86 -16.45
N GLY A 14 15.71 47.88 -17.79
CA GLY A 14 16.97 47.95 -18.56
C GLY A 14 17.45 46.61 -19.14
N VAL A 15 18.02 46.49 -20.36
CA VAL A 15 18.47 47.45 -21.40
C VAL A 15 18.61 46.67 -22.75
N LEU A 16 18.12 47.29 -23.83
CA LEU A 16 18.46 47.27 -25.29
C LEU A 16 18.97 45.99 -26.00
N SER A 17 18.38 45.68 -27.17
CA SER A 17 19.00 45.98 -28.47
C SER A 17 18.04 45.74 -29.65
N SER A 18 17.87 46.77 -30.47
CA SER A 18 17.11 46.75 -31.72
C SER A 18 18.02 46.37 -32.90
N MET A 19 17.69 45.31 -33.62
CA MET A 19 18.01 45.20 -35.05
C MET A 19 16.82 44.60 -35.78
N GLY A 20 16.31 45.32 -36.78
CA GLY A 20 15.14 44.94 -37.53
C GLY A 20 15.38 43.75 -38.44
N THR A 21 14.33 42.96 -38.65
CA THR A 21 13.89 42.53 -39.98
C THR A 21 12.58 41.76 -39.85
N ARG A 22 11.62 42.15 -40.69
CA ARG A 22 10.49 41.38 -41.23
C ARG A 22 9.51 40.79 -40.22
N SER A 23 8.27 41.29 -40.29
CA SER A 23 7.06 40.67 -39.75
C SER A 23 7.00 39.21 -40.21
N ALA A 24 7.44 38.32 -39.33
CA ALA A 24 7.12 36.92 -39.38
C ALA A 24 5.79 36.81 -38.62
N ALA A 25 4.70 36.62 -39.35
CA ALA A 25 3.43 36.26 -38.72
C ALA A 25 3.73 35.12 -37.73
N LEU A 26 3.35 35.31 -36.46
CA LEU A 26 3.63 34.35 -35.40
C LEU A 26 3.07 33.00 -35.85
N SER A 27 3.97 32.07 -36.19
CA SER A 27 3.59 30.72 -36.56
C SER A 27 2.80 30.08 -35.42
N ASP A 28 1.89 29.17 -35.75
CA ASP A 28 1.04 28.52 -34.77
C ASP A 28 1.84 27.79 -33.67
N GLY A 29 2.98 27.20 -34.04
CA GLY A 29 3.94 26.62 -33.08
C GLY A 29 4.62 27.67 -32.18
N GLY A 30 4.83 28.88 -32.66
CA GLY A 30 5.34 30.01 -31.88
C GLY A 30 4.32 30.48 -30.82
N LEU A 31 3.05 30.54 -31.19
CA LEU A 31 1.96 30.86 -30.26
C LEU A 31 1.84 29.80 -29.16
N GLN A 32 1.94 28.50 -29.51
CA GLN A 32 1.89 27.41 -28.53
C GLN A 32 3.06 27.45 -27.55
N LEU A 33 4.27 27.79 -28.03
CA LEU A 33 5.46 27.86 -27.20
C LEU A 33 5.40 29.05 -26.24
N ALA A 34 4.91 30.20 -26.72
CA ALA A 34 4.66 31.37 -25.89
C ALA A 34 3.58 31.10 -24.83
N PHE A 35 2.48 30.42 -25.19
CA PHE A 35 1.44 30.01 -24.24
C PHE A 35 2.02 29.18 -23.09
N ARG A 36 2.82 28.13 -23.40
CA ARG A 36 3.46 27.28 -22.38
C ARG A 36 4.44 28.05 -21.50
N ARG A 37 5.16 29.02 -22.07
CA ARG A 37 6.07 29.88 -21.33
C ARG A 37 5.33 30.76 -20.33
N VAL A 38 4.24 31.41 -20.75
CA VAL A 38 3.43 32.26 -19.85
C VAL A 38 2.74 31.42 -18.77
N CYS A 39 2.28 30.20 -19.09
CA CYS A 39 1.79 29.25 -18.08
C CYS A 39 2.86 28.94 -17.02
N ALA A 40 4.12 28.75 -17.44
CA ALA A 40 5.23 28.47 -16.53
C ALA A 40 5.64 29.69 -15.68
N GLU A 41 5.58 30.89 -16.25
CA GLU A 41 5.87 32.15 -15.55
C GLU A 41 4.78 32.48 -14.51
N GLU A 42 3.51 32.23 -14.83
CA GLU A 42 2.36 32.47 -13.94
C GLU A 42 2.05 31.29 -12.99
N GLY A 43 2.74 30.16 -13.14
CA GLY A 43 2.53 28.95 -12.34
C GLY A 43 1.19 28.26 -12.56
N VAL A 44 0.55 28.49 -13.71
CA VAL A 44 -0.77 27.97 -14.08
C VAL A 44 -0.61 26.74 -14.97
N GLN A 45 -1.37 25.67 -14.71
CA GLN A 45 -1.32 24.48 -15.56
C GLN A 45 -2.03 24.73 -16.91
N ALA A 46 -1.56 24.10 -17.99
CA ALA A 46 -2.04 24.37 -19.36
C ALA A 46 -3.52 24.02 -19.58
N ASP A 47 -4.09 23.17 -18.73
CA ASP A 47 -5.51 22.79 -18.67
C ASP A 47 -6.38 23.84 -17.95
N GLU A 48 -5.83 24.57 -16.97
CA GLU A 48 -6.54 25.65 -16.28
C GLU A 48 -6.78 26.87 -17.19
N GLY A 49 -5.94 27.06 -18.21
CA GLY A 49 -6.05 28.13 -19.20
C GLY A 49 -5.61 29.50 -18.68
N LEU A 50 -5.13 30.34 -19.59
CA LEU A 50 -4.65 31.68 -19.26
C LEU A 50 -5.69 32.76 -19.59
N PRO A 51 -5.79 33.84 -18.81
CA PRO A 51 -6.58 35.00 -19.21
C PRO A 51 -6.12 35.50 -20.58
N GLU A 52 -7.07 35.68 -21.49
CA GLU A 52 -6.79 36.10 -22.88
C GLU A 52 -6.02 37.43 -22.94
N ASP A 53 -6.38 38.37 -22.07
CA ASP A 53 -5.71 39.66 -21.95
C ASP A 53 -4.25 39.53 -21.48
N ALA A 54 -3.99 38.63 -20.54
CA ALA A 54 -2.65 38.42 -19.99
C ALA A 54 -1.72 37.76 -21.03
N LEU A 55 -2.23 36.78 -21.77
CA LEU A 55 -1.49 36.12 -22.83
C LEU A 55 -1.22 37.07 -24.00
N ALA A 56 -2.22 37.84 -24.44
CA ALA A 56 -2.05 38.82 -25.51
C ALA A 56 -1.09 39.95 -25.12
N ALA A 57 -1.12 40.42 -23.86
CA ALA A 57 -0.17 41.41 -23.35
C ALA A 57 1.27 40.86 -23.26
N ALA A 58 1.44 39.61 -22.80
CA ALA A 58 2.75 38.95 -22.74
C ALA A 58 3.35 38.73 -24.15
N LEU A 59 2.52 38.38 -25.13
CA LEU A 59 2.90 38.25 -26.52
C LEU A 59 3.26 39.61 -27.14
N ALA A 60 2.45 40.65 -26.89
CA ALA A 60 2.71 42.01 -27.35
C ALA A 60 4.01 42.58 -26.79
N ALA A 61 4.37 42.25 -25.53
CA ALA A 61 5.65 42.64 -24.95
C ALA A 61 6.87 42.04 -25.67
N THR A 62 6.68 40.96 -26.43
CA THR A 62 7.74 40.29 -27.19
C THR A 62 7.75 40.63 -28.69
N GLY A 63 6.78 41.43 -29.17
CA GLY A 63 6.57 41.73 -30.59
C GLY A 63 6.15 43.18 -30.87
N GLN A 64 5.84 43.48 -32.15
CA GLN A 64 5.28 44.78 -32.57
C GLN A 64 3.76 44.74 -32.81
N ASP A 65 3.12 43.60 -32.54
CA ASP A 65 1.68 43.40 -32.79
C ASP A 65 0.84 44.01 -31.66
N SER A 66 -0.32 44.58 -32.01
CA SER A 66 -1.23 45.13 -31.00
C SER A 66 -1.89 44.00 -30.19
N VAL A 67 -2.28 44.31 -28.95
CA VAL A 67 -2.96 43.35 -28.06
C VAL A 67 -4.26 42.86 -28.70
N GLU A 68 -4.95 43.74 -29.42
CA GLU A 68 -6.18 43.45 -30.16
C GLU A 68 -5.95 42.49 -31.34
N ASP A 69 -4.86 42.67 -32.09
CA ASP A 69 -4.51 41.79 -33.21
C ASP A 69 -4.12 40.39 -32.73
N LEU A 70 -3.41 40.30 -31.60
CA LEU A 70 -3.03 39.02 -30.99
C LEU A 70 -4.23 38.26 -30.41
N LYS A 71 -5.23 38.96 -29.86
CA LYS A 71 -6.51 38.36 -29.48
C LYS A 71 -7.26 37.80 -30.68
N ALA A 72 -7.32 38.57 -31.77
CA ALA A 72 -7.92 38.09 -33.02
C ALA A 72 -7.18 36.85 -33.55
N LEU A 73 -5.85 36.85 -33.48
CA LEU A 73 -5.01 35.73 -33.90
C LEU A 73 -5.26 34.47 -33.05
N LEU A 74 -5.29 34.60 -31.71
CA LEU A 74 -5.57 33.50 -30.79
C LEU A 74 -6.96 32.89 -30.99
N ARG A 75 -7.98 33.71 -31.28
CA ARG A 75 -9.34 33.25 -31.59
C ARG A 75 -9.45 32.59 -32.96
N SER A 76 -8.59 32.98 -33.91
CA SER A 76 -8.57 32.44 -35.27
C SER A 76 -7.70 31.19 -35.43
N SER A 77 -6.80 30.93 -34.46
CA SER A 77 -5.91 29.78 -34.50
C SER A 77 -6.65 28.49 -34.16
N PRO A 78 -6.48 27.41 -34.95
CA PRO A 78 -7.06 26.11 -34.64
C PRO A 78 -6.41 25.44 -33.43
N SER A 79 -5.24 25.92 -33.00
CA SER A 79 -4.46 25.44 -31.86
C SER A 79 -4.93 25.97 -30.51
N PHE A 80 -5.94 26.85 -30.49
CA PHE A 80 -6.46 27.41 -29.25
C PHE A 80 -7.99 27.43 -29.22
N ARG A 81 -8.53 27.29 -28.01
CA ARG A 81 -9.95 27.45 -27.71
C ARG A 81 -10.08 28.53 -26.65
N VAL A 82 -10.89 29.55 -26.93
CA VAL A 82 -11.17 30.63 -25.98
C VAL A 82 -12.52 30.40 -25.33
N GLU A 83 -12.55 30.14 -24.02
CA GLU A 83 -13.76 29.94 -23.23
C GLU A 83 -13.81 30.91 -22.06
N ALA A 84 -14.91 31.67 -21.93
CA ALA A 84 -15.13 32.61 -20.83
C ALA A 84 -13.95 33.60 -20.59
N GLY A 85 -13.27 34.03 -21.66
CA GLY A 85 -12.12 34.94 -21.58
C GLY A 85 -10.78 34.27 -21.21
N ARG A 86 -10.73 32.94 -21.21
CA ARG A 86 -9.51 32.15 -21.02
C ARG A 86 -9.13 31.38 -22.28
N VAL A 87 -7.83 31.31 -22.56
CA VAL A 87 -7.24 30.62 -23.71
C VAL A 87 -6.75 29.25 -23.26
N HIS A 88 -7.18 28.20 -23.95
CA HIS A 88 -6.76 26.82 -23.78
C HIS A 88 -6.13 26.33 -25.07
N MET A 89 -5.08 25.49 -25.00
CA MET A 89 -4.46 24.91 -26.20
C MET A 89 -5.22 23.66 -26.65
N THR A 90 -5.67 23.60 -27.91
CA THR A 90 -6.33 22.42 -28.50
C THR A 90 -5.26 21.40 -28.91
N THR A 91 -5.46 20.14 -28.53
CA THR A 91 -4.46 19.08 -28.63
C THR A 91 -4.58 18.28 -29.93
N GLU A 92 -4.40 18.90 -31.10
CA GLU A 92 -4.45 18.17 -32.39
C GLU A 92 -3.17 17.36 -32.73
N VAL A 93 -2.10 17.46 -31.95
CA VAL A 93 -0.91 16.58 -32.05
C VAL A 93 -1.21 15.14 -31.52
N GLY A 94 -2.44 14.89 -31.07
CA GLY A 94 -2.86 13.60 -30.50
C GLY A 94 -3.28 12.53 -31.51
N CYS A 95 -3.73 12.88 -32.73
CA CYS A 95 -4.44 11.89 -33.58
C CYS A 95 -3.51 10.84 -34.22
N VAL A 96 -2.40 11.25 -34.86
CA VAL A 96 -1.44 10.31 -35.50
C VAL A 96 -0.62 9.55 -34.45
N ASN A 97 -0.25 10.24 -33.37
CA ASN A 97 0.39 9.61 -32.22
C ASN A 97 -0.53 8.57 -31.58
N SER A 98 -1.85 8.78 -31.55
CA SER A 98 -2.78 7.79 -30.98
C SER A 98 -2.82 6.47 -31.76
N GLN A 99 -2.75 6.49 -33.11
CA GLN A 99 -2.83 5.26 -33.89
C GLN A 99 -1.55 4.44 -33.82
N VAL A 100 -0.39 5.11 -33.88
CA VAL A 100 0.90 4.43 -33.71
C VAL A 100 1.08 3.97 -32.27
N GLU A 101 0.66 4.77 -31.29
CA GLU A 101 0.71 4.36 -29.88
C GLU A 101 -0.25 3.20 -29.60
N LEU A 102 -1.44 3.16 -30.20
CA LEU A 102 -2.35 2.01 -30.13
C LEU A 102 -1.75 0.75 -30.74
N MET A 103 -1.08 0.86 -31.89
CA MET A 103 -0.36 -0.26 -32.50
C MET A 103 0.80 -0.71 -31.61
N LEU A 104 1.61 0.22 -31.09
CA LEU A 104 2.70 -0.07 -30.17
C LEU A 104 2.20 -0.72 -28.87
N ARG A 105 1.02 -0.33 -28.36
CA ARG A 105 0.38 -1.01 -27.22
C ARG A 105 0.00 -2.46 -27.55
N LYS A 106 -0.51 -2.74 -28.75
CA LYS A 106 -0.81 -4.12 -29.18
C LYS A 106 0.47 -4.97 -29.24
N VAL A 107 1.54 -4.41 -29.80
CA VAL A 107 2.86 -5.05 -29.83
C VAL A 107 3.37 -5.29 -28.40
N ALA A 108 3.28 -4.29 -27.52
CA ALA A 108 3.70 -4.40 -26.11
C ALA A 108 2.93 -5.47 -25.33
N ALA A 109 1.66 -5.72 -25.67
CA ALA A 109 0.83 -6.75 -25.05
C ALA A 109 1.20 -8.17 -25.50
N LYS A 110 1.79 -8.33 -26.69
CA LYS A 110 2.26 -9.62 -27.22
C LYS A 110 3.67 -10.00 -26.76
N LEU A 111 4.39 -9.07 -26.13
CA LEU A 111 5.72 -9.38 -25.60
C LEU A 111 5.61 -10.39 -24.46
N PRO A 112 6.46 -11.43 -24.44
CA PRO A 112 6.56 -12.31 -23.30
C PRO A 112 7.06 -11.54 -22.06
N SER A 113 6.82 -12.11 -20.87
CA SER A 113 7.27 -11.53 -19.61
C SER A 113 8.80 -11.49 -19.46
N THR A 114 9.51 -12.27 -20.28
CA THR A 114 10.97 -12.25 -20.44
C THR A 114 11.41 -11.23 -21.48
N SER A 115 12.60 -10.65 -21.33
CA SER A 115 13.15 -9.73 -22.33
C SER A 115 13.35 -10.40 -23.69
N VAL A 116 13.01 -9.69 -24.76
CA VAL A 116 13.21 -10.13 -26.15
C VAL A 116 14.34 -9.34 -26.79
N THR A 117 15.10 -9.98 -27.67
CA THR A 117 16.16 -9.29 -28.43
C THR A 117 15.55 -8.38 -29.51
N GLY A 118 16.30 -7.36 -29.95
CA GLY A 118 15.84 -6.44 -31.00
C GLY A 118 15.44 -7.10 -32.33
N SER A 119 16.03 -8.25 -32.69
CA SER A 119 15.64 -9.04 -33.87
C SER A 119 14.31 -9.76 -33.65
N GLN A 120 14.09 -10.34 -32.47
CA GLN A 120 12.81 -10.94 -32.10
C GLN A 120 11.69 -9.89 -32.02
N PHE A 121 12.00 -8.71 -31.47
CA PHE A 121 11.05 -7.60 -31.43
C PHE A 121 10.65 -7.15 -32.84
N ARG A 122 11.60 -7.07 -33.77
CA ARG A 122 11.31 -6.74 -35.18
C ARG A 122 10.35 -7.75 -35.81
N ALA A 123 10.55 -9.04 -35.61
CA ALA A 123 9.66 -10.07 -36.13
C ALA A 123 8.22 -9.93 -35.58
N ILE A 124 8.06 -9.55 -34.31
CA ILE A 124 6.74 -9.31 -33.69
C ILE A 124 6.07 -8.06 -34.29
N VAL A 125 6.85 -7.02 -34.57
CA VAL A 125 6.33 -5.81 -35.23
C VAL A 125 5.92 -6.09 -36.68
N GLU A 126 6.69 -6.90 -37.40
CA GLU A 126 6.39 -7.31 -38.78
C GLU A 126 5.12 -8.17 -38.87
N ASP A 127 4.84 -9.00 -37.85
CA ASP A 127 3.60 -9.78 -37.74
C ASP A 127 2.37 -8.90 -37.48
N GLU A 128 2.48 -7.93 -36.56
CA GLU A 128 1.36 -7.06 -36.19
C GLU A 128 1.14 -5.88 -37.14
N ALA A 129 2.20 -5.40 -37.76
CA ALA A 129 2.21 -4.18 -38.56
C ALA A 129 3.25 -4.29 -39.69
N PRO A 130 2.99 -5.12 -40.72
CA PRO A 130 3.95 -5.41 -41.79
C PRO A 130 4.41 -4.19 -42.61
N TYR A 131 3.65 -3.10 -42.57
CA TYR A 131 3.97 -1.84 -43.26
C TYR A 131 4.57 -0.77 -42.35
N PHE A 132 4.82 -1.07 -41.07
CA PHE A 132 5.34 -0.10 -40.13
C PHE A 132 6.81 0.24 -40.45
N GLN A 133 7.08 1.52 -40.66
CA GLN A 133 8.44 2.05 -40.78
C GLN A 133 8.72 3.07 -39.68
N PRO A 134 9.90 3.04 -39.03
CA PRO A 134 10.29 4.04 -38.02
C PRO A 134 10.21 5.50 -38.51
N SER A 135 10.42 5.72 -39.81
CA SER A 135 10.30 7.02 -40.46
C SER A 135 8.89 7.63 -40.34
N ALA A 136 7.84 6.80 -40.25
CA ALA A 136 6.46 7.27 -40.10
C ALA A 136 6.21 8.02 -38.78
N VAL A 137 7.09 7.83 -37.78
CA VAL A 137 7.08 8.58 -36.50
C VAL A 137 8.30 9.47 -36.34
N GLY A 138 8.99 9.79 -37.45
CA GLY A 138 10.17 10.63 -37.47
C GLY A 138 11.36 10.04 -36.69
N ALA A 139 11.46 8.71 -36.61
CA ALA A 139 12.57 8.01 -35.99
C ALA A 139 13.45 7.34 -37.06
N LEU A 140 14.76 7.28 -36.81
CA LEU A 140 15.74 6.70 -37.73
C LEU A 140 15.88 5.19 -37.56
N SER A 141 15.44 4.65 -36.42
CA SER A 141 15.51 3.22 -36.13
C SER A 141 14.38 2.76 -35.22
N LEU A 142 14.08 1.46 -35.24
CA LEU A 142 13.06 0.87 -34.36
C LEU A 142 13.43 1.03 -32.88
N LYS A 143 14.72 0.98 -32.54
CA LYS A 143 15.22 1.24 -31.18
C LYS A 143 14.82 2.64 -30.70
N GLU A 144 14.95 3.63 -31.57
CA GLU A 144 14.59 5.03 -31.27
C GLU A 144 13.08 5.20 -31.08
N VAL A 145 12.25 4.50 -31.87
CA VAL A 145 10.78 4.47 -31.68
C VAL A 145 10.42 4.01 -30.26
N LEU A 146 11.08 2.95 -29.77
CA LEU A 146 10.81 2.41 -28.44
C LEU A 146 11.31 3.33 -27.33
N GLN A 147 12.47 3.94 -27.51
CA GLN A 147 13.00 4.93 -26.56
C GLN A 147 12.12 6.17 -26.44
N ARG A 148 11.38 6.53 -27.49
CA ARG A 148 10.36 7.59 -27.45
C ARG A 148 9.07 7.19 -26.72
N HIS A 149 8.86 5.90 -26.44
CA HIS A 149 7.68 5.36 -25.74
C HIS A 149 8.08 4.56 -24.48
N PRO A 150 8.76 5.19 -23.50
CA PRO A 150 9.28 4.51 -22.31
C PRO A 150 8.15 3.99 -21.39
N HIS A 151 6.93 4.49 -21.54
CA HIS A 151 5.74 4.03 -20.81
C HIS A 151 5.16 2.72 -21.39
N LEU A 152 5.59 2.30 -22.58
CA LEU A 152 5.17 1.04 -23.21
C LEU A 152 6.31 0.01 -23.25
N PHE A 153 7.55 0.47 -23.37
CA PHE A 153 8.72 -0.40 -23.52
C PHE A 153 9.88 0.06 -22.65
N LEU A 154 10.59 -0.90 -22.07
CA LEU A 154 11.90 -0.70 -21.46
C LEU A 154 12.95 -1.31 -22.38
N VAL A 155 13.97 -0.53 -22.72
CA VAL A 155 15.03 -0.92 -23.67
C VAL A 155 16.36 -0.96 -22.93
N ASP A 156 16.94 -2.14 -22.80
CA ASP A 156 18.28 -2.34 -22.25
C ASP A 156 19.28 -2.54 -23.39
N THR A 157 20.48 -1.99 -23.27
CA THR A 157 21.57 -2.20 -24.24
C THR A 157 22.75 -2.81 -23.53
N ASP A 158 23.25 -3.93 -24.04
CA ASP A 158 24.43 -4.58 -23.50
C ASP A 158 25.73 -3.90 -23.95
N ALA A 159 26.86 -4.30 -23.33
CA ALA A 159 28.18 -3.78 -23.66
C ALA A 159 28.64 -4.09 -25.10
N THR A 160 27.92 -4.98 -25.82
CA THR A 160 28.20 -5.34 -27.21
C THR A 160 27.34 -4.57 -28.22
N GLY A 161 26.47 -3.67 -27.75
CA GLY A 161 25.56 -2.88 -28.56
C GLY A 161 24.28 -3.62 -28.97
N LYS A 162 24.09 -4.87 -28.53
CA LYS A 162 22.81 -5.57 -28.70
C LYS A 162 21.83 -5.04 -27.67
N TRP A 163 20.59 -4.85 -28.10
CA TRP A 163 19.54 -4.33 -27.24
C TRP A 163 18.43 -5.35 -27.07
N THR A 164 17.84 -5.34 -25.88
CA THR A 164 16.69 -6.15 -25.51
C THR A 164 15.55 -5.22 -25.11
N VAL A 165 14.32 -5.71 -25.26
CA VAL A 165 13.09 -5.00 -24.98
C VAL A 165 12.22 -5.82 -24.08
N ARG A 166 11.56 -5.16 -23.15
CA ARG A 166 10.48 -5.73 -22.36
C ARG A 166 9.31 -4.76 -22.29
N SER A 167 8.10 -5.29 -22.11
CA SER A 167 6.91 -4.47 -21.93
C SER A 167 6.98 -3.72 -20.60
N ALA A 168 6.75 -2.41 -20.60
CA ALA A 168 6.64 -1.61 -19.38
C ALA A 168 5.40 -2.01 -18.55
N ALA A 169 4.39 -2.61 -19.19
CA ALA A 169 3.22 -3.16 -18.51
C ALA A 169 3.56 -4.40 -17.65
N ALA A 170 4.65 -5.11 -17.95
CA ALA A 170 5.12 -6.21 -17.11
C ALA A 170 5.67 -5.73 -15.74
N GLU A 171 5.94 -4.43 -15.59
CA GLU A 171 6.20 -3.79 -14.28
C GLU A 171 4.96 -3.12 -13.68
N SER A 172 3.84 -3.07 -14.43
CA SER A 172 2.60 -2.37 -14.03
C SER A 172 1.67 -3.16 -13.11
N ASP A 173 2.10 -4.31 -12.56
CA ASP A 173 1.55 -4.82 -11.30
C ASP A 173 2.12 -4.07 -10.06
N GLY A 174 2.81 -2.95 -10.31
CA GLY A 174 3.31 -2.01 -9.30
C GLY A 174 3.25 -0.57 -9.81
N GLY A 175 2.04 -0.04 -10.00
CA GLY A 175 1.82 1.35 -10.40
C GLY A 175 2.52 2.36 -9.49
N THR A 176 3.42 3.16 -10.07
CA THR A 176 4.01 4.35 -9.45
C THR A 176 3.59 5.58 -10.24
N THR A 177 2.68 6.36 -9.68
CA THR A 177 2.47 7.76 -10.04
C THR A 177 3.75 8.54 -9.77
N ARG A 178 4.30 9.19 -10.81
CA ARG A 178 5.37 10.19 -10.70
C ARG A 178 4.88 11.36 -9.84
N GLY A 179 5.36 11.40 -8.61
CA GLY A 179 5.22 12.50 -7.66
C GLY A 179 5.92 12.06 -6.38
N VAL A 180 6.97 12.76 -5.95
CA VAL A 180 7.82 12.54 -4.76
C VAL A 180 7.69 11.13 -4.17
N SER A 181 8.63 10.24 -4.50
CA SER A 181 8.61 8.82 -4.06
C SER A 181 8.12 8.72 -2.61
N ASN A 182 7.02 7.99 -2.40
CA ASN A 182 6.41 7.82 -1.08
C ASN A 182 7.43 7.36 -0.03
N SER A 183 8.48 6.64 -0.45
CA SER A 183 9.59 6.23 0.40
C SER A 183 10.48 7.39 0.87
N LEU A 184 10.69 8.41 0.04
CA LEU A 184 11.41 9.63 0.44
C LEU A 184 10.60 10.42 1.49
N ARG A 185 9.28 10.48 1.34
CA ARG A 185 8.40 11.13 2.32
C ARG A 185 8.48 10.47 3.69
N ILE A 186 8.63 9.13 3.74
CA ILE A 186 8.88 8.40 4.99
C ILE A 186 10.25 8.77 5.58
N VAL A 187 11.30 8.88 4.76
CA VAL A 187 12.63 9.34 5.23
C VAL A 187 12.54 10.74 5.83
N ASP A 188 11.87 11.67 5.16
CA ASP A 188 11.73 13.05 5.61
C ASP A 188 10.87 13.17 6.87
N ALA A 189 9.84 12.35 7.01
CA ALA A 189 9.06 12.24 8.25
C ALA A 189 9.92 11.75 9.43
N CYS A 190 10.74 10.72 9.22
CA CYS A 190 11.69 10.24 10.23
C CYS A 190 12.73 11.32 10.58
N ARG A 191 13.26 12.05 9.60
CA ARG A 191 14.18 13.18 9.82
C ARG A 191 13.53 14.28 10.66
N ARG A 192 12.27 14.65 10.39
CA ARG A 192 11.53 15.64 11.18
C ARG A 192 11.36 15.19 12.64
N LYS A 193 11.05 13.91 12.89
CA LYS A 193 10.95 13.38 14.27
C LYS A 193 12.29 13.37 15.00
N VAL A 194 13.38 13.07 14.30
CA VAL A 194 14.75 13.18 14.83
C VAL A 194 15.09 14.64 15.20
N LEU A 195 14.72 15.61 14.36
CA LEU A 195 14.89 17.04 14.64
C LEU A 195 14.03 17.52 15.82
N ALA A 196 12.84 16.92 16.00
CA ALA A 196 11.97 17.14 17.16
C ALA A 196 12.44 16.39 18.44
N GLY A 197 13.65 15.82 18.45
CA GLY A 197 14.25 15.21 19.65
C GLY A 197 14.00 13.71 19.84
N HIS A 198 13.30 13.04 18.92
CA HIS A 198 12.91 11.63 19.07
C HIS A 198 13.95 10.67 18.45
N ARG A 199 15.24 10.86 18.77
CA ARG A 199 16.38 10.22 18.08
C ARG A 199 16.47 8.69 18.21
N ASN A 200 15.87 8.09 19.24
CA ASN A 200 15.97 6.65 19.54
C ASN A 200 14.61 5.93 19.52
N GLU A 201 13.56 6.58 19.00
CA GLU A 201 12.22 6.04 19.01
C GLU A 201 11.86 5.39 17.67
N PHE A 202 11.49 4.10 17.72
CA PHE A 202 11.02 3.40 16.53
C PHE A 202 9.52 3.66 16.34
N THR A 203 9.16 4.34 15.25
CA THR A 203 7.76 4.53 14.86
C THR A 203 7.32 3.43 13.89
N SER A 204 6.10 2.90 14.06
CA SER A 204 5.54 1.94 13.12
C SER A 204 5.34 2.55 11.73
N LEU A 205 5.75 1.84 10.68
CA LEU A 205 5.56 2.28 9.29
C LEU A 205 4.09 2.61 8.98
N ARG A 206 3.12 1.88 9.55
CA ARG A 206 1.69 2.17 9.36
C ARG A 206 1.27 3.52 9.94
N VAL A 207 1.89 3.94 11.04
CA VAL A 207 1.63 5.24 11.67
C VAL A 207 2.22 6.35 10.81
N LEU A 208 3.48 6.20 10.37
CA LEU A 208 4.11 7.16 9.46
C LEU A 208 3.37 7.31 8.14
N MET A 209 2.92 6.19 7.54
CA MET A 209 2.12 6.23 6.33
C MET A 209 0.80 6.97 6.52
N ARG A 210 0.18 6.89 7.71
CA ARG A 210 -1.04 7.64 8.02
C ARG A 210 -0.75 9.13 8.21
N GLU A 211 0.27 9.47 8.98
CA GLU A 211 0.69 10.86 9.24
C GLU A 211 1.04 11.58 7.92
N GLU A 212 1.68 10.88 6.98
CA GLU A 212 2.09 11.40 5.69
C GLU A 212 1.03 11.23 4.59
N ASN A 213 -0.18 10.76 4.90
CA ASN A 213 -1.24 10.51 3.91
C ASN A 213 -0.76 9.63 2.73
N ILE A 214 0.04 8.60 3.03
CA ILE A 214 0.58 7.65 2.07
C ILE A 214 -0.31 6.40 2.05
N THR A 215 -0.98 6.17 0.93
CA THR A 215 -1.87 5.01 0.72
C THR A 215 -1.22 3.87 -0.06
N SER A 216 -0.01 4.09 -0.60
CA SER A 216 0.67 3.11 -1.45
C SER A 216 1.08 1.86 -0.67
N LYS A 217 0.65 0.69 -1.14
CA LYS A 217 1.02 -0.62 -0.58
C LYS A 217 2.46 -1.04 -0.93
N GLY A 218 3.09 -0.36 -1.90
CA GLY A 218 4.45 -0.65 -2.36
C GLY A 218 5.57 -0.10 -1.48
N VAL A 219 5.27 0.83 -0.58
CA VAL A 219 6.26 1.62 0.18
C VAL A 219 7.24 0.77 0.98
N LEU A 220 6.76 -0.30 1.63
CA LEU A 220 7.66 -1.21 2.36
C LEU A 220 8.66 -1.88 1.41
N ARG A 221 8.19 -2.32 0.24
CA ARG A 221 9.04 -2.95 -0.78
C ARG A 221 10.06 -1.95 -1.31
N ASP A 222 9.64 -0.71 -1.55
CA ASP A 222 10.49 0.35 -2.08
C ASP A 222 11.55 0.80 -1.06
N LEU A 223 11.17 0.90 0.23
CA LEU A 223 12.11 1.15 1.33
C LEU A 223 13.13 0.02 1.47
N MET A 224 12.71 -1.24 1.33
CA MET A 224 13.61 -2.39 1.44
C MET A 224 14.55 -2.55 0.26
N LYS A 225 14.10 -2.22 -0.96
CA LYS A 225 14.88 -2.39 -2.19
C LYS A 225 15.89 -1.28 -2.46
N SER A 226 15.75 -0.12 -1.80
CA SER A 226 16.63 1.01 -2.05
C SER A 226 17.80 1.04 -1.07
N ASP A 227 18.97 0.63 -1.55
CA ASP A 227 20.21 0.66 -0.77
C ASP A 227 20.59 2.08 -0.31
N ASP A 228 20.18 3.11 -1.04
CA ASP A 228 20.43 4.50 -0.67
C ASP A 228 19.53 4.98 0.47
N LEU A 229 18.26 4.53 0.54
CA LEU A 229 17.37 4.86 1.65
C LEU A 229 17.75 4.10 2.93
N ASN A 230 18.26 2.87 2.80
CA ASN A 230 18.76 2.06 3.90
C ASN A 230 19.97 2.69 4.61
N LYS A 231 20.72 3.59 3.95
CA LYS A 231 21.79 4.38 4.60
C LYS A 231 21.25 5.45 5.56
N HIS A 232 19.99 5.86 5.38
CA HIS A 232 19.37 6.94 6.15
C HIS A 232 18.31 6.46 7.15
N LEU A 233 17.87 5.20 7.06
CA LEU A 233 16.84 4.63 7.91
C LEU A 233 17.29 3.31 8.54
N GLN A 234 17.06 3.17 9.84
CA GLN A 234 17.16 1.87 10.51
C GLN A 234 15.78 1.19 10.51
N ILE A 235 15.62 0.15 9.69
CA ILE A 235 14.38 -0.62 9.59
C ILE A 235 14.44 -1.81 10.55
N ARG A 236 13.51 -1.90 11.50
CA ARG A 236 13.33 -3.08 12.38
C ARG A 236 12.05 -3.82 12.03
N PHE A 237 12.18 -5.11 11.76
CA PHE A 237 11.03 -6.00 11.60
C PHE A 237 10.51 -6.42 12.98
N SER A 238 9.27 -6.04 13.29
CA SER A 238 8.54 -6.60 14.45
C SER A 238 7.45 -7.54 13.95
N VAL A 239 7.61 -8.83 14.17
CA VAL A 239 6.53 -9.79 13.91
C VAL A 239 5.59 -9.76 15.10
N LYS A 240 4.48 -9.02 14.98
CA LYS A 240 3.35 -9.15 15.91
C LYS A 240 2.50 -10.33 15.45
N VAL A 241 2.79 -11.53 15.93
CA VAL A 241 1.88 -12.67 15.78
C VAL A 241 0.63 -12.33 16.59
N ARG A 242 -0.44 -11.92 15.90
CA ARG A 242 -1.74 -11.83 16.55
C ARG A 242 -2.13 -13.26 16.95
N PRO A 243 -2.49 -13.52 18.21
CA PRO A 243 -3.00 -14.84 18.58
C PRO A 243 -4.22 -15.15 17.70
N LYS A 244 -4.31 -16.41 17.24
CA LYS A 244 -5.41 -16.86 16.35
C LYS A 244 -6.79 -16.72 16.99
N ARG A 245 -6.84 -16.58 18.32
CA ARG A 245 -8.05 -16.45 19.14
C ARG A 245 -8.00 -15.16 19.95
N ALA A 246 -9.13 -14.47 20.10
CA ALA A 246 -9.26 -13.34 21.01
C ALA A 246 -8.97 -13.78 22.46
N VAL A 247 -8.59 -12.82 23.31
CA VAL A 247 -8.41 -13.12 24.74
C VAL A 247 -9.76 -13.55 25.32
N VAL A 248 -9.80 -14.67 26.02
CA VAL A 248 -11.03 -15.23 26.60
C VAL A 248 -10.88 -15.47 28.10
N ASN A 249 -11.99 -15.30 28.82
CA ASN A 249 -12.11 -15.65 30.23
C ASN A 249 -12.59 -17.10 30.34
N ALA A 250 -11.92 -17.91 31.14
CA ALA A 250 -12.25 -19.34 31.25
C ALA A 250 -12.15 -19.87 32.70
N HIS A 251 -12.89 -20.96 32.95
CA HIS A 251 -12.65 -21.87 34.06
C HIS A 251 -11.84 -23.07 33.56
N CYS A 252 -10.59 -23.17 34.01
CA CYS A 252 -9.68 -24.22 33.58
C CYS A 252 -9.57 -25.33 34.65
N PHE A 253 -9.94 -26.54 34.27
CA PHE A 253 -9.83 -27.76 35.06
C PHE A 253 -8.66 -28.59 34.54
N VAL A 254 -7.64 -28.76 35.36
CA VAL A 254 -6.33 -29.26 34.96
C VAL A 254 -6.07 -30.62 35.60
N ASP A 255 -5.92 -31.65 34.78
CA ASP A 255 -5.44 -32.96 35.22
C ASP A 255 -3.92 -32.95 35.31
N GLY A 256 -3.42 -32.67 36.51
CA GLY A 256 -2.00 -32.57 36.84
C GLY A 256 -1.30 -33.91 37.07
N ASP A 257 -1.96 -35.04 36.78
CA ASP A 257 -1.33 -36.34 37.02
C ASP A 257 -0.20 -36.63 36.02
N GLU A 258 -0.45 -36.35 34.74
CA GLU A 258 0.50 -36.64 33.65
C GLU A 258 1.03 -35.38 32.93
N ILE A 259 0.65 -34.18 33.37
CA ILE A 259 1.09 -32.92 32.74
C ILE A 259 1.86 -32.06 33.73
N GLY A 260 2.99 -31.49 33.30
CA GLY A 260 3.81 -30.60 34.14
C GLY A 260 3.34 -29.15 34.12
N ILE A 261 3.81 -28.35 35.08
CA ILE A 261 3.52 -26.90 35.18
C ILE A 261 3.80 -26.17 33.86
N GLN A 262 4.98 -26.42 33.27
CA GLN A 262 5.41 -25.74 32.05
C GLN A 262 4.46 -25.99 30.87
N ALA A 263 3.93 -27.21 30.76
CA ALA A 263 2.96 -27.55 29.72
C ALA A 263 1.63 -26.82 29.94
N VAL A 264 1.18 -26.71 31.19
CA VAL A 264 -0.04 -25.96 31.52
C VAL A 264 0.13 -24.48 31.21
N ASP A 265 1.27 -23.88 31.56
CA ASP A 265 1.52 -22.47 31.32
C ASP A 265 1.66 -22.16 29.80
N ALA A 266 2.27 -23.09 29.05
CA ALA A 266 2.30 -23.01 27.59
C ALA A 266 0.89 -23.07 26.99
N MET A 267 0.07 -24.05 27.40
CA MET A 267 -1.32 -24.16 26.95
C MET A 267 -2.15 -22.93 27.34
N TRP A 268 -1.94 -22.38 28.54
CA TRP A 268 -2.61 -21.15 28.99
C TRP A 268 -2.33 -19.97 28.06
N LYS A 269 -1.07 -19.80 27.68
CA LYS A 269 -0.63 -18.77 26.74
C LYS A 269 -1.16 -19.00 25.33
N GLU A 270 -1.10 -20.23 24.84
CA GLU A 270 -1.56 -20.58 23.47
C GLU A 270 -3.08 -20.45 23.32
N MET A 271 -3.84 -20.77 24.36
CA MET A 271 -5.28 -20.56 24.42
C MET A 271 -5.66 -19.08 24.61
N ASN A 272 -4.66 -18.20 24.79
CA ASN A 272 -4.82 -16.76 24.96
C ASN A 272 -5.77 -16.41 26.13
N LEU A 273 -5.58 -17.08 27.27
CA LEU A 273 -6.44 -16.90 28.45
C LEU A 273 -6.09 -15.62 29.21
N SER A 274 -7.13 -14.92 29.68
CA SER A 274 -6.95 -13.70 30.48
C SER A 274 -6.46 -13.99 31.91
N ALA A 275 -6.02 -12.94 32.61
CA ALA A 275 -5.70 -13.00 34.04
C ALA A 275 -6.94 -13.22 34.93
N GLU A 276 -8.15 -13.00 34.42
CA GLU A 276 -9.40 -13.24 35.15
C GLU A 276 -9.85 -14.71 35.10
N SER A 277 -9.16 -15.51 34.28
CA SER A 277 -9.41 -16.94 34.16
C SER A 277 -8.98 -17.68 35.42
N THR A 278 -9.73 -18.70 35.80
CA THR A 278 -9.44 -19.50 36.99
C THR A 278 -8.76 -20.81 36.62
N ARG A 279 -7.88 -21.29 37.50
CA ARG A 279 -7.14 -22.53 37.34
C ARG A 279 -7.36 -23.42 38.56
N LEU A 280 -7.96 -24.58 38.34
CA LEU A 280 -8.11 -25.63 39.35
C LEU A 280 -7.34 -26.86 38.89
N VAL A 281 -6.36 -27.29 39.68
CA VAL A 281 -5.53 -28.46 39.39
C VAL A 281 -5.92 -29.59 40.33
N ALA A 282 -6.19 -30.76 39.77
CA ALA A 282 -6.27 -32.00 40.53
C ALA A 282 -5.14 -32.92 40.09
N ARG A 283 -4.55 -33.69 41.01
CA ARG A 283 -3.47 -34.64 40.71
C ARG A 283 -3.45 -35.79 41.72
N GLN A 284 -2.74 -36.87 41.41
CA GLN A 284 -2.41 -37.89 42.40
C GLN A 284 -1.34 -37.37 43.36
N SER A 285 -1.26 -37.98 44.54
CA SER A 285 -0.26 -37.60 45.56
C SER A 285 1.18 -37.80 45.04
N SER A 286 1.39 -38.82 44.21
CA SER A 286 2.67 -39.17 43.58
C SER A 286 3.07 -38.28 42.40
N SER A 287 2.14 -37.53 41.80
CA SER A 287 2.41 -36.69 40.63
C SER A 287 3.15 -35.41 41.00
N HIS A 288 3.71 -34.74 39.99
CA HIS A 288 4.39 -33.46 40.19
C HIS A 288 3.42 -32.39 40.71
N LYS A 289 3.84 -31.70 41.78
CA LYS A 289 3.08 -30.60 42.36
C LYS A 289 3.13 -29.38 41.44
N HIS A 290 1.97 -28.80 41.13
CA HIS A 290 1.85 -27.53 40.43
C HIS A 290 1.85 -26.33 41.38
N SER A 291 1.10 -26.43 42.47
CA SER A 291 0.96 -25.38 43.46
C SER A 291 0.62 -25.97 44.84
N SER A 292 0.64 -25.14 45.89
CA SER A 292 0.12 -25.54 47.21
C SER A 292 -1.40 -25.70 47.24
N ALA A 293 -2.12 -25.14 46.28
CA ALA A 293 -3.58 -25.17 46.18
C ALA A 293 -4.11 -26.35 45.35
N ASP A 294 -3.22 -27.25 44.88
CA ASP A 294 -3.61 -28.42 44.11
C ASP A 294 -4.51 -29.34 44.94
N ILE A 295 -5.58 -29.84 44.33
CA ILE A 295 -6.43 -30.85 44.93
C ILE A 295 -5.75 -32.22 44.75
N ILE A 296 -5.43 -32.86 45.86
CA ILE A 296 -4.89 -34.23 45.85
C ILE A 296 -6.06 -35.19 45.76
N ALA A 297 -6.14 -35.96 44.67
CA ALA A 297 -7.12 -37.01 44.50
C ALA A 297 -6.87 -38.14 45.51
N PRO A 298 -7.92 -38.71 46.13
CA PRO A 298 -7.81 -39.96 46.88
C PRO A 298 -7.21 -41.08 46.00
N GLY A 299 -6.39 -41.95 46.57
CA GLY A 299 -5.65 -42.96 45.78
C GLY A 299 -6.53 -44.01 45.09
N ASP A 300 -7.77 -44.17 45.54
CA ASP A 300 -8.80 -45.04 44.94
C ASP A 300 -9.63 -44.32 43.85
N MET A 301 -9.42 -43.01 43.65
CA MET A 301 -10.21 -42.19 42.74
C MET A 301 -9.34 -41.60 41.63
N PRO A 302 -9.73 -41.75 40.35
CA PRO A 302 -8.99 -41.12 39.26
C PRO A 302 -9.20 -39.60 39.27
N THR A 303 -8.18 -38.86 38.86
CA THR A 303 -8.15 -37.39 38.87
C THR A 303 -9.32 -36.77 38.11
N TYR A 304 -9.72 -37.38 36.98
CA TYR A 304 -10.84 -36.91 36.18
C TYR A 304 -12.18 -36.91 36.94
N ALA A 305 -12.39 -37.84 37.87
CA ALA A 305 -13.63 -37.91 38.65
C ALA A 305 -13.71 -36.76 39.68
N VAL A 306 -12.55 -36.37 40.24
CA VAL A 306 -12.46 -35.20 41.12
C VAL A 306 -12.76 -33.91 40.35
N LEU A 307 -12.19 -33.76 39.15
CA LEU A 307 -12.44 -32.60 38.30
C LEU A 307 -13.89 -32.55 37.82
N GLU A 308 -14.46 -33.68 37.42
CA GLU A 308 -15.87 -33.79 37.06
C GLU A 308 -16.78 -33.29 38.19
N ARG A 309 -16.54 -33.77 39.42
CA ARG A 309 -17.29 -33.30 40.59
C ARG A 309 -17.20 -31.78 40.76
N ARG A 310 -16.01 -31.20 40.64
CA ARG A 310 -15.81 -29.74 40.76
C ARG A 310 -16.52 -28.96 39.66
N VAL A 311 -16.56 -29.49 38.45
CA VAL A 311 -17.31 -28.88 37.35
C VAL A 311 -18.82 -28.89 37.64
N ARG A 312 -19.34 -30.00 38.17
CA ARG A 312 -20.76 -30.07 38.57
C ARG A 312 -21.08 -29.11 39.70
N GLU A 313 -20.19 -28.98 40.68
CA GLU A 313 -20.33 -27.99 41.76
C GLU A 313 -20.35 -26.55 41.21
N LEU A 314 -19.53 -26.24 40.20
CA LEU A 314 -19.58 -24.95 39.50
C LEU A 314 -20.95 -24.73 38.84
N ALA A 315 -21.44 -25.72 38.09
CA ALA A 315 -22.74 -25.64 37.42
C ALA A 315 -23.93 -25.45 38.38
N LEU A 316 -23.85 -26.05 39.58
CA LEU A 316 -24.89 -25.90 40.61
C LEU A 316 -24.80 -24.57 41.37
N SER A 317 -23.60 -24.02 41.53
CA SER A 317 -23.38 -22.76 42.24
C SER A 317 -23.61 -21.53 41.38
N GLN A 318 -23.45 -21.64 40.06
CA GLN A 318 -23.62 -20.56 39.11
C GLN A 318 -24.62 -20.95 38.01
N PRO A 319 -25.85 -20.42 38.04
CA PRO A 319 -26.88 -20.80 37.07
C PRO A 319 -26.59 -20.31 35.65
N VAL A 320 -25.77 -19.26 35.50
CA VAL A 320 -25.34 -18.72 34.20
C VAL A 320 -23.82 -18.61 34.20
N ILE A 321 -23.18 -19.28 33.24
CA ILE A 321 -21.72 -19.29 33.09
C ILE A 321 -21.37 -18.73 31.73
N LEU A 322 -20.85 -17.50 31.73
CA LEU A 322 -20.44 -16.78 30.51
C LEU A 322 -18.96 -16.97 30.16
N ARG A 323 -18.24 -17.75 30.96
CA ARG A 323 -16.81 -18.04 30.80
C ARG A 323 -16.65 -19.42 30.19
N ASP A 324 -15.71 -19.57 29.26
CA ASP A 324 -15.43 -20.86 28.63
C ASP A 324 -15.02 -21.90 29.68
N ILE A 325 -15.39 -23.16 29.46
CA ILE A 325 -14.95 -24.28 30.30
C ILE A 325 -13.84 -25.01 29.55
N ILE A 326 -12.66 -25.13 30.16
CA ILE A 326 -11.50 -25.76 29.51
C ILE A 326 -10.98 -26.87 30.39
N TYR A 327 -11.00 -28.10 29.88
CA TYR A 327 -10.28 -29.22 30.48
C TYR A 327 -8.89 -29.31 29.88
N MET A 328 -7.86 -29.27 30.71
CA MET A 328 -6.46 -29.45 30.32
C MET A 328 -5.97 -30.80 30.82
N CYS A 329 -5.49 -31.65 29.93
CA CYS A 329 -5.09 -33.02 30.26
C CYS A 329 -3.91 -33.48 29.40
N SER A 330 -3.39 -34.68 29.71
CA SER A 330 -2.38 -35.31 28.86
C SER A 330 -3.00 -35.81 27.56
N LEU A 331 -2.16 -36.06 26.56
CA LEU A 331 -2.63 -36.65 25.29
C LEU A 331 -3.27 -38.02 25.50
N LYS A 332 -2.80 -38.81 26.48
CA LYS A 332 -3.35 -40.14 26.77
C LYS A 332 -4.79 -40.07 27.31
N GLN A 333 -5.06 -39.06 28.14
CA GLN A 333 -6.38 -38.86 28.74
C GLN A 333 -7.33 -38.04 27.87
N PHE A 334 -6.85 -37.48 26.76
CA PHE A 334 -7.61 -36.58 25.89
C PHE A 334 -8.98 -37.16 25.50
N SER A 335 -9.02 -38.42 25.06
CA SER A 335 -10.27 -39.07 24.66
C SER A 335 -11.23 -39.26 25.84
N VAL A 336 -10.71 -39.58 27.04
CA VAL A 336 -11.53 -39.69 28.26
C VAL A 336 -12.18 -38.34 28.58
N TYR A 337 -11.40 -37.26 28.58
CA TYR A 337 -11.96 -35.94 28.83
C TYR A 337 -12.94 -35.51 27.76
N ALA A 338 -12.62 -35.76 26.49
CA ALA A 338 -13.38 -35.22 25.39
C ALA A 338 -14.68 -36.00 25.12
N ASP A 339 -14.65 -37.33 25.24
CA ASP A 339 -15.79 -38.18 24.90
C ASP A 339 -16.65 -38.52 26.12
N HIS A 340 -16.09 -38.46 27.33
CA HIS A 340 -16.77 -38.78 28.58
C HIS A 340 -17.00 -37.53 29.45
N VAL A 341 -15.94 -36.98 30.04
CA VAL A 341 -16.07 -35.95 31.10
C VAL A 341 -16.75 -34.68 30.58
N ALA A 342 -16.23 -34.06 29.53
CA ALA A 342 -16.76 -32.82 28.99
C ALA A 342 -18.17 -32.99 28.40
N LYS A 343 -18.47 -34.16 27.84
CA LYS A 343 -19.78 -34.45 27.24
C LYS A 343 -20.88 -34.63 28.28
N LEU A 344 -20.53 -35.17 29.46
CA LEU A 344 -21.46 -35.37 30.57
C LEU A 344 -21.73 -34.09 31.39
N ASN A 345 -20.96 -33.02 31.14
CA ASN A 345 -21.12 -31.73 31.82
C ASN A 345 -21.43 -30.62 30.79
N PRO A 346 -22.65 -30.60 30.23
CA PRO A 346 -23.02 -29.59 29.24
C PRO A 346 -23.23 -28.23 29.89
N PHE A 347 -22.63 -27.20 29.30
CA PHE A 347 -22.87 -25.80 29.65
C PHE A 347 -23.58 -25.11 28.48
N PRO A 348 -24.86 -24.72 28.63
CA PRO A 348 -25.60 -24.13 27.52
C PRO A 348 -25.11 -22.73 27.14
N ASP A 349 -24.44 -22.04 28.06
CA ASP A 349 -24.05 -20.62 27.93
C ASP A 349 -22.54 -20.41 27.74
N ALA A 350 -21.76 -21.49 27.74
CA ALA A 350 -20.30 -21.47 27.61
C ALA A 350 -19.80 -22.47 26.57
N ASP A 351 -18.70 -22.13 25.90
CA ASP A 351 -17.99 -23.09 25.05
C ASP A 351 -17.15 -24.03 25.92
N VAL A 352 -17.27 -25.34 25.67
CA VAL A 352 -16.56 -26.39 26.41
C VAL A 352 -15.46 -26.98 25.54
N TYR A 353 -14.21 -26.78 25.96
CA TYR A 353 -13.02 -27.26 25.28
C TYR A 353 -12.30 -28.36 26.07
N VAL A 354 -11.65 -29.24 25.34
CA VAL A 354 -10.62 -30.15 25.87
C VAL A 354 -9.31 -29.86 25.15
N CYS A 355 -8.26 -29.67 25.93
CA CYS A 355 -6.93 -29.27 25.47
C CYS A 355 -5.87 -30.22 26.06
N CYS A 356 -4.90 -30.56 25.23
CA CYS A 356 -3.61 -31.10 25.63
C CYS A 356 -2.50 -30.40 24.83
N PRO A 357 -1.22 -30.59 25.15
CA PRO A 357 -0.12 -29.80 24.55
C PRO A 357 -0.05 -29.82 23.02
N SER A 358 -0.63 -30.83 22.37
CA SER A 358 -0.62 -31.01 20.92
C SER A 358 -1.99 -30.87 20.25
N LYS A 359 -3.08 -30.73 21.01
CA LYS A 359 -4.44 -30.85 20.46
C LYS A 359 -5.45 -30.05 21.27
N VAL A 360 -6.36 -29.39 20.56
CA VAL A 360 -7.53 -28.72 21.14
C VAL A 360 -8.78 -29.21 20.41
N ARG A 361 -9.86 -29.48 21.15
CA ARG A 361 -11.17 -29.83 20.60
C ARG A 361 -12.27 -29.06 21.31
N LEU A 362 -13.13 -28.40 20.54
CA LEU A 362 -14.43 -27.93 21.02
C LEU A 362 -15.35 -29.14 21.15
N VAL A 363 -15.79 -29.44 22.37
CA VAL A 363 -16.66 -30.60 22.67
C VAL A 363 -18.13 -30.20 22.64
N ALA A 364 -18.46 -29.05 23.22
CA ALA A 364 -19.79 -28.48 23.17
C ALA A 364 -19.68 -26.97 22.94
N GLY A 365 -20.36 -26.47 21.91
CA GLY A 365 -20.49 -25.04 21.68
C GLY A 365 -21.63 -24.45 22.49
N LYS A 366 -21.49 -23.20 22.94
CA LYS A 366 -22.56 -22.45 23.58
C LYS A 366 -23.77 -22.38 22.65
N ARG A 367 -24.95 -22.59 23.23
CA ARG A 367 -26.24 -22.57 22.51
C ARG A 367 -26.97 -21.25 22.70
N HIS A 368 -26.81 -20.62 23.85
CA HIS A 368 -27.38 -19.31 24.13
C HIS A 368 -26.26 -18.28 24.12
N VAL A 369 -26.44 -17.26 23.28
CA VAL A 369 -25.70 -16.01 23.38
C VAL A 369 -26.66 -15.03 24.02
N PRO A 370 -26.44 -14.57 25.27
CA PRO A 370 -27.28 -13.51 25.81
C PRO A 370 -27.16 -12.28 24.88
N MET A 371 -28.32 -11.75 24.46
CA MET A 371 -28.42 -10.54 23.65
C MET A 371 -28.01 -9.30 24.44
#